data_AF-A0A356NSR3-F1
#
_entry.id   AF-A0A356NSR3-F1
#
_cell.length_a   1.000
_cell.length_b   1.000
_cell.length_c   1.000
_cell.angle_alpha   90.00
_cell.angle_beta   90.00
_cell.angle_gamma   90.00
#
_symmetry.space_group_name_H-M   'P 1'
#
loop_
_entity.id
_entity.type
_entity.pdbx_description
1 polymer ?
#
loop_
_entity_poly.entity_id
_entity_poly.type
_entity_poly.pdbx_seq_one_letter_code
_entity_poly.pdbx_strand_id
1 'polypeptide(L)' 'MAEIAVSFFSEPNADSRTRRVSFPRVAQCQLHHDIRSAMQGSEFFACYMAPEGGVVALDRQGVTVNI' A
#
# COMPACT_ATOMS: atom_id res chain seq x y z
N MET A 1 -16.96 7.47 5.92
CA MET A 1 -16.58 6.63 4.76
C MET A 1 -15.55 5.63 5.24
N ALA A 2 -15.58 4.38 4.79
CA ALA A 2 -14.57 3.40 5.20
C ALA A 2 -13.25 3.73 4.50
N GLU A 3 -12.18 3.97 5.26
CA GLU A 3 -10.85 4.26 4.76
C GLU A 3 -9.92 3.06 4.93
N ILE A 4 -8.98 2.88 3.99
CA ILE A 4 -7.93 1.87 4.04
C ILE A 4 -6.63 2.57 4.42
N ALA A 5 -6.07 2.15 5.54
CA ALA A 5 -4.76 2.61 5.97
C ALA A 5 -3.65 1.89 5.20
N VAL A 6 -2.84 2.66 4.48
CA VAL A 6 -1.71 2.19 3.68
C VAL A 6 -0.42 2.72 4.28
N SER A 7 0.53 1.84 4.58
CA SER A 7 1.88 2.20 5.05
C SER A 7 2.87 2.08 3.90
N PHE A 8 3.76 3.06 3.75
CA PHE A 8 4.80 3.07 2.74
C PHE A 8 6.16 2.79 3.38
N PHE A 9 7.05 2.15 2.64
CA PHE A 9 8.35 1.67 3.14
C PHE A 9 9.45 1.98 2.12
N SER A 10 10.62 2.40 2.60
CA SER A 10 11.78 2.64 1.74
C SER A 10 12.55 1.36 1.42
N GLU A 11 12.47 0.35 2.29
CA GLU A 11 13.22 -0.91 2.20
C GLU A 11 12.34 -2.09 2.60
N PRO A 12 12.64 -3.35 2.19
CA PRO A 12 11.89 -4.55 2.58
C PRO A 12 12.09 -4.94 4.06
N ASN A 13 11.88 -3.98 4.95
CA ASN A 13 12.00 -4.05 6.39
C ASN A 13 10.83 -3.28 7.02
N ALA A 14 10.16 -3.87 8.01
CA ALA A 14 9.08 -3.24 8.76
C ALA A 14 9.48 -1.93 9.46
N ASP A 15 10.76 -1.81 9.85
CA ASP A 15 11.28 -0.60 10.51
C ASP A 15 11.49 0.57 9.55
N SER A 16 11.52 0.31 8.23
CA SER A 16 11.74 1.34 7.20
C SER A 16 10.47 2.10 6.80
N ARG A 17 9.42 2.01 7.62
CA ARG A 17 8.14 2.68 7.35
C ARG A 17 8.35 4.20 7.29
N THR A 18 8.13 4.78 6.12
CA THR A 18 8.29 6.21 5.88
C THR A 18 7.08 6.98 6.36
N ARG A 19 5.88 6.52 5.98
CA ARG A 19 4.61 7.19 6.28
C ARG A 19 3.43 6.24 6.21
N ARG A 20 2.30 6.71 6.72
CA ARG A 20 1.01 6.04 6.65
C ARG A 20 -0.04 7.01 6.13
N VAL A 21 -0.79 6.61 5.11
CA VAL A 21 -1.81 7.43 4.44
C VAL A 21 -3.11 6.66 4.34
N SER A 22 -4.22 7.35 4.55
CA SER A 22 -5.56 6.81 4.36
C SER A 22 -6.01 6.98 2.91
N PHE A 23 -6.53 5.92 2.32
CA PHE A 23 -7.14 5.92 1.00
C PHE A 23 -8.63 5.59 1.12
N PRO A 24 -9.49 6.12 0.23
CA PRO A 24 -10.88 5.71 0.20
C PRO A 24 -11.01 4.23 -0.15
N ARG A 25 -11.97 3.53 0.45
CA ARG A 25 -12.28 2.15 0.06
C ARG A 25 -12.95 2.12 -1.32
N VAL A 26 -12.16 1.81 -2.34
CA VAL A 26 -12.56 1.68 -3.74
C VAL A 26 -12.26 0.28 -4.28
N ALA A 27 -12.57 0.02 -5.55
CA ALA A 27 -12.18 -1.24 -6.21
C ALA A 27 -10.66 -1.45 -6.17
N GLN A 28 -10.21 -2.69 -6.00
CA GLN A 28 -8.80 -3.04 -5.81
C GLN A 28 -7.88 -2.45 -6.89
N CYS A 29 -8.27 -2.54 -8.17
CA CYS A 29 -7.48 -1.97 -9.27
C CYS A 29 -7.28 -0.46 -9.14
N GLN A 30 -8.32 0.27 -8.72
CA GLN A 30 -8.24 1.72 -8.49
C GLN A 30 -7.38 2.03 -7.27
N LEU A 31 -7.57 1.29 -6.18
CA LEU A 31 -6.78 1.45 -4.96
C LEU A 31 -5.29 1.24 -5.24
N HIS A 32 -4.92 0.20 -5.99
CA HIS A 32 -3.53 -0.08 -6.36
C HIS A 32 -2.95 1.02 -7.23
N HIS A 33 -3.73 1.53 -8.18
CA HIS A 33 -3.33 2.68 -8.98
C HIS A 33 -3.06 3.90 -8.09
N ASP A 34 -3.96 4.23 -7.18
CA ASP A 34 -3.85 5.40 -6.30
C ASP A 34 -2.66 5.28 -5.35
N ILE A 35 -2.46 4.10 -4.75
CA ILE A 35 -1.31 3.83 -3.87
C ILE A 35 0.00 3.97 -4.65
N ARG A 36 0.09 3.40 -5.86
CA ARG A 36 1.29 3.49 -6.70
C ARG A 36 1.57 4.93 -7.12
N SER A 37 0.55 5.66 -7.56
CA SER A 37 0.67 7.07 -7.93
C SER A 37 1.07 7.95 -6.74
N ALA A 38 0.72 7.54 -5.52
CA ALA A 38 1.11 8.22 -4.30
C ALA A 38 2.54 7.88 -3.83
N MET A 39 3.20 6.82 -4.34
CA MET A 39 4.55 6.44 -3.89
C MET A 39 5.56 7.53 -4.25
N GLN A 40 6.31 7.98 -3.24
CA GLN A 40 7.39 8.95 -3.41
C GLN A 40 8.67 8.26 -3.86
N GLY A 41 9.60 9.00 -4.48
CA GLY A 41 10.84 8.49 -5.08
C GLY A 41 11.71 7.58 -4.18
N SER A 42 11.68 7.78 -2.87
CA SER A 42 12.40 6.97 -1.87
C SER A 42 11.64 5.73 -1.38
N GLU A 43 10.39 5.53 -1.78
CA GLU A 43 9.52 4.44 -1.29
C GLU A 43 9.48 3.28 -2.29
N PHE A 44 9.81 2.08 -1.82
CA PHE A 44 9.92 0.88 -2.64
C PHE A 44 8.58 0.13 -2.78
N PHE A 45 7.84 0.02 -1.67
CA PHE A 45 6.54 -0.65 -1.64
C PHE A 45 5.63 -0.06 -0.56
N ALA A 46 4.38 -0.48 -0.60
CA ALA A 46 3.34 -0.13 0.35
C ALA A 46 2.62 -1.38 0.85
N CYS A 47 2.16 -1.37 2.10
CA CYS A 47 1.35 -2.42 2.68
C CYS A 47 0.02 -1.88 3.19
N TYR A 48 -1.05 -2.66 3.02
CA TYR A 48 -2.35 -2.35 3.59
C TYR A 48 -3.09 -3.63 4.00
N MET A 49 -4.07 -3.50 4.89
CA MET A 49 -4.96 -4.61 5.25
C MET A 49 -6.10 -4.72 4.25
N ALA A 50 -6.23 -5.87 3.59
CA ALA A 50 -7.36 -6.11 2.70
C ALA A 50 -8.68 -6.19 3.50
N PRO A 51 -9.80 -5.73 2.92
CA PRO A 51 -11.10 -5.81 3.60
C PRO A 51 -11.57 -7.24 3.90
N GLU A 52 -11.19 -8.20 3.05
CA GLU A 52 -11.39 -9.64 3.22
C GLU A 52 -10.45 -10.29 4.25
N GLY A 53 -9.49 -9.53 4.80
CA GLY A 53 -8.42 -10.02 5.66
C GLY A 53 -7.13 -10.30 4.88
N GLY A 54 -6.00 -10.27 5.58
CA GLY A 54 -4.66 -10.44 5.00
C GLY A 54 -3.95 -9.11 4.74
N VAL A 55 -2.62 -9.17 4.69
CA VAL A 55 -1.76 -8.02 4.37
C VAL A 55 -1.44 -8.07 2.88
N VAL A 56 -1.77 -7.01 2.17
CA VAL A 56 -1.37 -6.83 0.77
C VAL A 56 -0.16 -5.92 0.74
N ALA A 57 0.96 -6.44 0.23
CA ALA A 57 2.11 -5.65 -0.16
C ALA A 57 2.02 -5.34 -1.66
N LEU A 58 2.22 -4.08 -2.04
CA LEU A 58 2.18 -3.57 -3.42
C LEU A 58 3.47 -2.82 -3.71
N ASP A 59 4.17 -3.18 -4.77
CA ASP A 59 5.34 -2.45 -5.26
C ASP A 59 4.99 -1.47 -6.41
N ARG A 60 5.99 -0.73 -6.88
CA ARG A 60 5.81 0.18 -8.03
C ARG A 60 5.55 -0.52 -9.36
N GLN A 61 5.94 -1.79 -9.50
CA GLN A 61 5.73 -2.57 -10.71
C GLN A 61 4.30 -3.12 -10.79
N GLY A 62 3.55 -3.06 -9.68
CA GLY A 62 2.20 -3.62 -9.57
C GLY A 62 2.20 -5.07 -9.08
N VAL A 63 3.35 -5.58 -8.60
CA VAL A 63 3.43 -6.89 -7.98
C VAL A 63 2.74 -6.81 -6.63
N THR A 64 1.81 -7.74 -6.40
CA THR A 64 1.09 -7.86 -5.14
C THR A 64 1.35 -9.19 -4.48
N VAL A 65 1.64 -9.17 -3.18
CA VAL A 65 1.73 -10.36 -2.34
C VAL A 65 0.66 -10.26 -1.27
N ASN A 66 -0.17 -11.29 -1.14
CA ASN A 66 -1.13 -11.43 -0.07
C ASN A 66 -0.60 -12.45 0.94
N ILE A 67 -0.50 -12.04 2.20
CA ILE A 67 0.06 -12.82 3.31
C ILE A 67 -1.03 -13.00 4.37
#